data_AF-A0A9N9TRR0-F1
#
_entry.id   AF-A0A9N9TRR0-F1
#
_cell.length_a   1.000
_cell.length_b   1.000
_cell.length_c   1.000
_cell.angle_alpha   90.00
_cell.angle_beta   90.00
_cell.angle_gamma   90.00
#
_symmetry.space_group_name_H-M   'P 1'
#
loop_
_entity.id
_entity.type
_entity.pdbx_description
1 polymer ?
#
loop_
_entity_poly.entity_id
_entity_poly.type
_entity_poly.pdbx_seq_one_letter_code
_entity_poly.pdbx_strand_id
1 'polypeptide(L)'
;MGNRATRSLESFIDFQNIMPKHYTSVADFKFHDPLYEEEEFNGLVFNSIFIPEEVLTQILSFIPPKELLPLTLVCKKWCNIIKSECIWMEIYNKGHTHRAKLLPWYVYYLYFTTDSFTNLLKNGNGKDGFKNWVILKNLGDQFKIEDPPKGSDPLPEGVPDFNGHTSCFVTSYYECNKIQEIQLENKRLLRYVMNKYRPQIAASEWVAARFDCGCEYKLTFRGFGPNYLPKEPNEYVDEEEIEDALFEKHKSVRFEQWAGKSWEKVELLVEDYPKNVKTLVFEHEGNDTQFWKGHYGSKMAGGVVKFLFESIESERD
;
A
#
# COMPACT_ATOMS: atom_id res chain seq x y z
N MET A 1 -47.43 -30.36 -37.26
CA MET A 1 -47.51 -29.27 -36.26
C MET A 1 -46.65 -29.66 -35.06
N GLY A 2 -45.58 -28.90 -34.81
CA GLY A 2 -44.95 -28.67 -33.51
C GLY A 2 -44.37 -29.85 -32.70
N ASN A 3 -43.15 -30.28 -33.00
CA ASN A 3 -42.25 -30.86 -32.00
C ASN A 3 -41.52 -29.71 -31.27
N ARG A 4 -41.76 -29.52 -29.97
CA ARG A 4 -40.97 -28.65 -29.09
C ARG A 4 -40.15 -29.53 -28.15
N ALA A 5 -38.91 -29.80 -28.54
CA ALA A 5 -37.88 -30.23 -27.61
C ALA A 5 -37.12 -28.98 -27.14
N THR A 6 -37.30 -28.62 -25.88
CA THR A 6 -36.49 -27.62 -25.18
C THR A 6 -35.09 -28.17 -24.98
N ARG A 7 -34.09 -27.62 -25.68
CA ARG A 7 -32.67 -27.74 -25.31
C ARG A 7 -32.23 -26.40 -24.73
N SER A 8 -31.92 -26.39 -23.44
CA SER A 8 -31.22 -25.31 -22.77
C SER A 8 -29.80 -25.21 -23.34
N LEU A 9 -29.41 -23.98 -23.72
CA LEU A 9 -28.03 -23.60 -23.98
C LEU A 9 -27.45 -23.11 -22.65
N GLU A 10 -27.02 -24.04 -21.81
CA GLU A 10 -26.13 -23.76 -20.68
C GLU A 10 -24.84 -24.55 -20.91
N SER A 11 -23.97 -24.03 -21.77
CA SER A 11 -22.55 -24.37 -21.72
C SER A 11 -21.89 -23.46 -20.69
N PHE A 12 -21.98 -23.84 -19.42
CA PHE A 12 -21.11 -23.31 -18.38
C PHE A 12 -19.67 -23.67 -18.74
N ILE A 13 -18.88 -22.68 -19.13
CA ILE A 13 -17.43 -22.78 -19.00
C ILE A 13 -17.18 -22.78 -17.50
N ASP A 14 -16.86 -23.95 -16.95
CA ASP A 14 -16.42 -24.12 -15.57
C ASP A 14 -15.04 -23.48 -15.40
N PHE A 15 -15.04 -22.19 -15.05
CA PHE A 15 -13.83 -21.43 -14.73
C PHE A 15 -13.14 -21.91 -13.45
N GLN A 16 -13.71 -22.86 -12.68
CA GLN A 16 -13.05 -23.40 -11.47
C GLN A 16 -11.95 -24.42 -11.78
N ASN A 17 -11.78 -24.87 -13.03
CA ASN A 17 -10.84 -25.93 -13.40
C ASN A 17 -9.67 -25.52 -14.31
N ILE A 18 -9.42 -24.21 -14.48
CA ILE A 18 -8.20 -23.71 -15.16
C ILE A 18 -7.26 -23.08 -14.12
N MET A 19 -6.93 -23.84 -13.07
CA MET A 19 -5.78 -23.49 -12.23
C MET A 19 -4.53 -24.04 -12.95
N PRO A 20 -3.57 -23.18 -13.37
CA PRO A 20 -2.37 -23.66 -14.04
C PRO A 20 -1.64 -24.65 -13.13
N LYS A 21 -1.31 -25.84 -13.68
CA LYS A 21 -0.70 -26.97 -12.95
C LYS A 21 0.64 -26.63 -12.28
N HIS A 22 1.24 -25.49 -12.62
CA HIS A 22 2.44 -24.95 -11.99
C HIS A 22 2.27 -23.45 -11.74
N TYR A 23 2.29 -23.06 -10.47
CA TYR A 23 2.41 -21.66 -10.08
C TYR A 23 3.89 -21.31 -9.94
N THR A 24 4.42 -20.48 -10.85
CA THR A 24 5.75 -19.89 -10.69
C THR A 24 5.74 -18.94 -9.49
N SER A 25 6.75 -19.06 -8.63
CA SER A 25 6.92 -18.15 -7.49
C SER A 25 7.12 -16.70 -8.00
N VAL A 26 6.79 -15.70 -7.16
CA VAL A 26 7.06 -14.29 -7.52
C VAL A 26 8.56 -14.04 -7.71
N ALA A 27 9.42 -14.81 -7.05
CA ALA A 27 10.87 -14.70 -7.17
C ALA A 27 11.39 -15.17 -8.54
N ASP A 28 10.74 -16.17 -9.14
CA ASP A 28 11.17 -16.80 -10.40
C ASP A 28 10.39 -16.30 -11.62
N PHE A 29 9.34 -15.51 -11.41
CA PHE A 29 8.48 -15.01 -12.49
C PHE A 29 9.22 -14.02 -13.39
N LYS A 30 8.98 -14.10 -14.70
CA LYS A 30 9.42 -13.12 -15.69
C LYS A 30 8.28 -12.82 -16.66
N PHE A 31 8.11 -11.56 -17.01
CA PHE A 31 7.25 -11.18 -18.13
C PHE A 31 7.88 -11.65 -19.45
N HIS A 32 7.05 -11.95 -20.44
CA HIS A 32 7.52 -12.34 -21.76
C HIS A 32 8.06 -11.14 -22.54
N ASP A 33 8.94 -11.40 -23.50
CA ASP A 33 9.44 -10.41 -24.45
C ASP A 33 8.38 -10.02 -25.49
N PRO A 34 8.57 -8.93 -26.27
CA PRO A 34 7.68 -8.56 -27.37
C PRO A 34 7.44 -9.72 -28.34
N LEU A 35 6.21 -9.81 -28.85
CA LEU A 35 5.81 -10.87 -29.76
C LEU A 35 6.19 -10.49 -31.20
N TYR A 36 6.83 -11.40 -31.92
CA TYR A 36 7.11 -11.22 -33.34
C TYR A 36 5.82 -11.23 -34.18
N GLU A 37 5.71 -10.28 -35.10
CA GLU A 37 4.61 -10.15 -36.06
C GLU A 37 5.02 -10.66 -37.43
N GLU A 38 4.25 -11.64 -37.93
CA GLU A 38 4.39 -12.14 -39.29
C GLU A 38 3.52 -11.35 -40.28
N GLU A 39 2.52 -10.61 -39.78
CA GLU A 39 1.58 -9.80 -40.56
C GLU A 39 1.67 -8.32 -40.16
N GLU A 40 2.29 -7.50 -41.02
CA GLU A 40 2.70 -6.11 -40.74
C GLU A 40 1.53 -5.16 -40.38
N PHE A 41 0.32 -5.43 -40.88
CA PHE A 41 -0.83 -4.53 -40.75
C PHE A 41 -1.95 -5.03 -39.83
N ASN A 42 -1.83 -6.24 -39.27
CA ASN A 42 -2.88 -6.82 -38.45
C ASN A 42 -3.08 -6.01 -37.16
N GLY A 43 -4.30 -5.50 -36.95
CA GLY A 43 -4.63 -4.61 -35.83
C GLY A 43 -4.44 -3.11 -36.09
N LEU A 44 -3.96 -2.72 -37.28
CA LEU A 44 -3.82 -1.31 -37.69
C LEU A 44 -4.89 -0.85 -38.69
N VAL A 45 -5.76 -1.74 -39.18
CA VAL A 45 -6.80 -1.40 -40.17
C VAL A 45 -8.18 -1.43 -39.53
N PHE A 46 -8.89 -0.30 -39.58
CA PHE A 46 -10.25 -0.14 -39.07
C PHE A 46 -11.15 0.35 -40.19
N ASN A 47 -12.22 -0.40 -40.51
CA ASN A 47 -13.15 -0.06 -41.60
C ASN A 47 -12.43 0.28 -42.92
N SER A 48 -11.43 -0.53 -43.29
CA SER A 48 -10.57 -0.33 -44.47
C SER A 48 -9.70 0.94 -44.46
N ILE A 49 -9.56 1.59 -43.30
CA ILE A 49 -8.65 2.73 -43.08
C ILE A 49 -7.44 2.24 -42.30
N PHE A 50 -6.25 2.49 -42.82
CA PHE A 50 -5.00 2.27 -42.10
C PHE A 50 -4.78 3.37 -41.06
N ILE A 51 -4.52 2.95 -39.81
CA ILE A 51 -4.20 3.81 -38.68
C ILE A 51 -2.72 3.57 -38.33
N PRO A 52 -1.85 4.59 -38.42
CA PRO A 52 -0.46 4.48 -37.95
C PRO A 52 -0.39 4.05 -36.49
N GLU A 53 0.66 3.33 -36.13
CA GLU A 53 0.85 2.79 -34.78
C GLU A 53 0.85 3.90 -33.70
N GLU A 54 1.38 5.07 -34.02
CA GLU A 54 1.41 6.24 -33.14
C GLU A 54 -0.01 6.75 -32.84
N VAL A 55 -0.88 6.76 -33.85
CA VAL A 55 -2.27 7.19 -33.70
C VAL A 55 -3.05 6.15 -32.89
N LEU A 56 -2.83 4.86 -33.15
CA LEU A 56 -3.43 3.79 -32.35
C LEU A 56 -2.97 3.87 -30.88
N THR A 57 -1.69 4.12 -30.64
CA THR A 57 -1.12 4.30 -29.29
C THR A 57 -1.78 5.48 -28.58
N GLN A 58 -1.98 6.61 -29.27
CA GLN A 58 -2.72 7.75 -28.71
C GLN A 58 -4.17 7.38 -28.40
N ILE A 59 -4.88 6.69 -29.29
CA ILE A 59 -6.25 6.24 -29.04
C ILE A 59 -6.32 5.35 -27.80
N LEU A 60 -5.45 4.34 -27.71
CA LEU A 60 -5.39 3.42 -26.58
C LEU A 60 -5.02 4.16 -25.27
N SER A 61 -4.19 5.20 -25.32
CA SER A 61 -3.82 6.00 -24.14
C SER A 61 -4.97 6.82 -23.53
N PHE A 62 -6.17 6.82 -24.13
CA PHE A 62 -7.39 7.39 -23.52
C PHE A 62 -8.24 6.34 -22.81
N ILE A 63 -7.92 5.06 -22.94
CA ILE A 63 -8.65 3.96 -22.29
C ILE A 63 -8.18 3.85 -20.84
N PRO A 64 -9.09 3.63 -19.86
CA PRO A 64 -8.71 3.41 -18.47
C PRO A 64 -7.68 2.27 -18.32
N PRO A 65 -6.61 2.45 -17.53
CA PRO A 65 -5.56 1.44 -17.32
C PRO A 65 -6.03 0.01 -17.02
N LYS A 66 -7.12 -0.15 -16.25
CA LYS A 66 -7.71 -1.45 -15.92
C LYS A 66 -8.31 -2.18 -17.13
N GLU A 67 -8.72 -1.43 -18.15
CA GLU A 67 -9.37 -1.94 -19.36
C GLU A 67 -8.37 -2.20 -20.50
N LEU A 68 -7.13 -1.71 -20.39
CA LEU A 68 -6.09 -1.93 -21.41
C LEU A 68 -5.64 -3.38 -21.50
N LEU A 69 -5.41 -4.06 -20.38
CA LEU A 69 -4.88 -5.43 -20.42
C LEU A 69 -5.76 -6.43 -21.19
N PRO A 70 -7.10 -6.44 -21.04
CA PRO A 70 -7.97 -7.28 -21.88
C PRO A 70 -7.78 -7.08 -23.39
N LEU A 71 -7.45 -5.85 -23.82
CA LEU A 71 -7.25 -5.52 -25.23
C LEU A 71 -5.96 -6.12 -25.81
N THR A 72 -5.07 -6.66 -24.96
CA THR A 72 -3.91 -7.44 -25.42
C THR A 72 -4.31 -8.73 -26.14
N LEU A 73 -5.56 -9.19 -25.97
CA LEU A 73 -6.10 -10.37 -26.63
C LEU A 73 -6.65 -10.11 -28.04
N VAL A 74 -6.72 -8.85 -28.48
CA VAL A 74 -7.23 -8.49 -29.83
C VAL A 74 -6.29 -9.02 -30.91
N CYS A 75 -5.01 -8.69 -30.83
CA CYS A 75 -3.96 -9.21 -31.71
C CYS A 75 -2.57 -8.99 -31.10
N LYS A 76 -1.54 -9.57 -31.72
CA LYS A 76 -0.13 -9.40 -31.30
C LYS A 76 0.32 -7.93 -31.29
N LYS A 77 -0.11 -7.14 -32.28
CA LYS A 77 0.20 -5.70 -32.37
C LYS A 77 -0.30 -4.91 -31.18
N TRP A 78 -1.57 -5.09 -30.83
CA TRP A 78 -2.14 -4.42 -29.66
C TRP A 78 -1.48 -4.91 -28.37
N CYS A 79 -1.18 -6.20 -28.26
CA CYS A 79 -0.42 -6.75 -27.14
C CYS A 79 0.93 -6.03 -26.97
N ASN A 80 1.69 -5.87 -28.05
CA ASN A 80 2.99 -5.19 -28.06
C ASN A 80 2.87 -3.71 -27.69
N ILE A 81 1.92 -2.98 -28.28
CA ILE A 81 1.69 -1.55 -27.98
C ILE A 81 1.31 -1.37 -26.50
N ILE A 82 0.34 -2.15 -26.01
CA ILE A 82 -0.16 -2.05 -24.63
C ILE A 82 0.93 -2.45 -23.62
N LYS A 83 1.85 -3.33 -23.99
CA LYS A 83 2.98 -3.75 -23.14
C LYS A 83 4.27 -2.96 -23.42
N SER A 84 4.20 -1.87 -24.19
CA SER A 84 5.33 -0.96 -24.40
C SER A 84 5.42 0.09 -23.29
N GLU A 85 6.60 0.59 -22.97
CA GLU A 85 6.78 1.68 -22.01
C GLU A 85 6.12 2.98 -22.48
N CYS A 86 6.15 3.23 -23.80
CA CYS A 86 5.70 4.47 -24.42
C CYS A 86 4.23 4.83 -24.08
N ILE A 87 3.31 3.88 -24.21
CA ILE A 87 1.88 4.15 -23.93
C ILE A 87 1.65 4.50 -22.46
N TRP A 88 2.36 3.85 -21.54
CA TRP A 88 2.19 4.07 -20.11
C TRP A 88 2.81 5.36 -19.64
N MET A 89 3.95 5.75 -20.22
CA MET A 89 4.53 7.07 -20.03
C MET A 89 3.58 8.17 -20.53
N GLU A 90 2.94 7.97 -21.69
CA GLU A 90 1.94 8.89 -22.22
C GLU A 90 0.73 9.02 -21.27
N ILE A 91 0.18 7.88 -20.80
CA ILE A 91 -0.92 7.86 -19.83
C ILE A 91 -0.53 8.61 -18.55
N TYR A 92 0.69 8.41 -18.03
CA TYR A 92 1.18 9.10 -16.85
C TYR A 92 1.29 10.61 -17.06
N ASN A 93 1.92 11.04 -18.16
CA ASN A 93 2.15 12.45 -18.45
C ASN A 93 0.84 13.26 -18.62
N LYS A 94 -0.27 12.63 -19.03
CA LYS A 94 -1.57 13.32 -19.14
C LYS A 94 -2.15 13.76 -17.80
N GLY A 95 -1.80 13.06 -16.71
CA GLY A 95 -2.37 13.29 -15.37
C GLY A 95 -1.38 13.85 -14.35
N HIS A 96 -0.10 13.96 -14.69
CA HIS A 96 0.97 14.30 -13.74
C HIS A 96 1.80 15.49 -14.23
N THR A 97 2.24 16.30 -13.27
CA THR A 97 3.14 17.43 -13.53
C THR A 97 4.57 16.98 -13.77
N HIS A 98 4.98 15.90 -13.11
CA HIS A 98 6.30 15.28 -13.30
C HIS A 98 6.29 14.38 -14.52
N ARG A 99 7.40 14.38 -15.26
CA ARG A 99 7.55 13.50 -16.43
C ARG A 99 7.70 12.05 -15.98
N ALA A 100 7.04 11.17 -16.72
CA ALA A 100 7.16 9.74 -16.60
C ALA A 100 8.63 9.28 -16.73
N LYS A 101 9.00 8.31 -15.91
CA LYS A 101 10.27 7.58 -16.00
C LYS A 101 10.16 6.46 -17.04
N LEU A 102 11.29 6.07 -17.64
CA LEU A 102 11.33 4.87 -18.47
C LEU A 102 11.25 3.63 -17.57
N LEU A 103 10.04 3.15 -17.28
CA LEU A 103 9.79 1.99 -16.44
C LEU A 103 8.94 0.99 -17.21
N PRO A 104 9.11 -0.33 -16.99
CA PRO A 104 8.29 -1.32 -17.66
C PRO A 104 6.80 -1.09 -17.42
N TRP A 105 6.01 -1.39 -18.45
CA TRP A 105 4.56 -1.16 -18.49
C TRP A 105 3.81 -1.62 -17.23
N TYR A 106 4.24 -2.75 -16.63
CA TYR A 106 3.56 -3.35 -15.49
C TYR A 106 3.76 -2.55 -14.18
N VAL A 107 4.79 -1.71 -14.09
CA VAL A 107 5.00 -0.80 -12.95
C VAL A 107 3.95 0.31 -12.98
N TYR A 108 3.73 0.90 -14.15
CA TYR A 108 2.64 1.86 -14.36
C TYR A 108 1.27 1.21 -14.22
N TYR A 109 1.08 0.00 -14.76
CA TYR A 109 -0.15 -0.75 -14.55
C TYR A 109 -0.44 -0.92 -13.04
N LEU A 110 0.57 -1.33 -12.25
CA LEU A 110 0.43 -1.42 -10.78
C LEU A 110 0.04 -0.07 -10.16
N TYR A 111 0.70 1.01 -10.60
CA TYR A 111 0.44 2.37 -10.13
C TYR A 111 -1.01 2.81 -10.35
N PHE A 112 -1.55 2.59 -11.55
CA PHE A 112 -2.89 3.05 -11.90
C PHE A 112 -4.02 2.13 -11.45
N THR A 113 -3.75 0.83 -11.26
CA THR A 113 -4.81 -0.16 -11.04
C THR A 113 -4.98 -0.60 -9.60
N THR A 114 -4.04 -0.26 -8.72
CA THR A 114 -4.03 -0.68 -7.32
C THR A 114 -3.87 0.48 -6.35
N ASP A 115 -4.08 0.21 -5.06
CA ASP A 115 -3.84 1.14 -3.95
C ASP A 115 -2.39 1.14 -3.46
N SER A 116 -1.47 0.44 -4.15
CA SER A 116 -0.14 0.13 -3.64
C SER A 116 0.71 1.36 -3.32
N PHE A 117 0.52 2.47 -4.03
CA PHE A 117 1.27 3.72 -3.82
C PHE A 117 0.47 4.77 -3.03
N THR A 118 -0.67 4.38 -2.48
CA THR A 118 -1.49 5.20 -1.57
C THR A 118 -1.29 4.74 -0.13
N ASN A 119 -2.00 5.36 0.83
CA ASN A 119 -1.93 4.92 2.23
C ASN A 119 -2.54 3.52 2.39
N LEU A 120 -1.71 2.57 2.81
CA LEU A 120 -2.07 1.19 3.09
C LEU A 120 -2.66 1.00 4.50
N LEU A 121 -2.45 1.97 5.39
CA LEU A 121 -3.08 1.96 6.70
C LEU A 121 -4.55 2.37 6.62
N LYS A 122 -5.34 1.71 7.45
CA LYS A 122 -6.77 1.95 7.63
C LYS A 122 -7.01 2.56 9.00
N ASN A 123 -7.97 3.49 9.07
CA ASN A 123 -8.40 4.09 10.33
C ASN A 123 -7.24 4.71 11.12
N GLY A 124 -6.36 5.46 10.44
CA GLY A 124 -5.18 6.11 11.05
C GLY A 124 -5.49 7.21 12.06
N ASN A 125 -6.73 7.75 12.06
CA ASN A 125 -7.18 8.77 13.01
C ASN A 125 -8.06 8.19 14.14
N GLY A 126 -8.40 6.90 14.11
CA GLY A 126 -9.27 6.29 15.13
C GLY A 126 -10.75 6.69 15.04
N LYS A 127 -11.18 7.27 13.92
CA LYS A 127 -12.59 7.65 13.66
C LYS A 127 -13.54 6.45 13.81
N ASP A 128 -13.10 5.28 13.36
CA ASP A 128 -13.85 4.03 13.48
C ASP A 128 -13.43 3.23 14.73
N GLY A 129 -13.04 3.93 15.81
CA GLY A 129 -12.51 3.30 17.02
C GLY A 129 -11.19 2.58 16.74
N PHE A 130 -11.07 1.33 17.19
CA PHE A 130 -9.89 0.48 16.95
C PHE A 130 -10.08 -0.48 15.77
N LYS A 131 -11.04 -0.24 14.87
CA LYS A 131 -11.23 -1.09 13.70
C LYS A 131 -9.94 -1.16 12.86
N ASN A 132 -9.55 -2.37 12.48
CA ASN A 132 -8.29 -2.73 11.79
C ASN A 132 -7.01 -2.58 12.63
N TRP A 133 -7.12 -2.33 13.93
CA TRP A 133 -5.97 -2.30 14.83
C TRP A 133 -6.04 -3.47 15.80
N VAL A 134 -4.89 -4.12 16.01
CA VAL A 134 -4.73 -5.14 17.06
C VAL A 134 -3.98 -4.48 18.20
N ILE A 135 -4.60 -4.42 19.38
CA ILE A 135 -3.98 -3.87 20.58
C ILE A 135 -3.20 -5.00 21.26
N LEU A 136 -1.87 -4.87 21.35
CA LEU A 136 -0.99 -5.86 21.96
C LEU A 136 -0.81 -5.60 23.46
N LYS A 137 -0.70 -4.32 23.85
CA LYS A 137 -0.64 -3.90 25.25
C LYS A 137 -1.59 -2.74 25.50
N ASN A 138 -2.29 -2.79 26.63
CA ASN A 138 -3.32 -1.82 26.97
C ASN A 138 -3.33 -1.52 28.47
N LEU A 139 -2.21 -1.03 29.00
CA LEU A 139 -2.04 -0.82 30.44
C LEU A 139 -2.63 0.53 30.90
N GLY A 140 -2.65 0.74 32.21
CA GLY A 140 -3.23 1.96 32.81
C GLY A 140 -4.74 2.05 32.59
N ASP A 141 -5.22 3.24 32.26
CA ASP A 141 -6.62 3.50 31.86
C ASP A 141 -6.90 3.16 30.38
N GLN A 142 -5.99 2.42 29.73
CA GLN A 142 -6.10 1.91 28.35
C GLN A 142 -6.02 3.01 27.27
N PHE A 143 -5.95 2.59 26.01
CA PHE A 143 -6.14 3.45 24.86
C PHE A 143 -7.55 4.03 24.86
N LYS A 144 -7.64 5.27 24.39
CA LYS A 144 -8.91 5.94 24.12
C LYS A 144 -8.87 6.70 22.82
N ILE A 145 -10.05 6.94 22.26
CA ILE A 145 -10.24 7.89 21.17
C ILE A 145 -10.68 9.23 21.73
N GLU A 146 -10.04 10.30 21.27
CA GLU A 146 -10.47 11.67 21.51
C GLU A 146 -10.86 12.33 20.21
N ASP A 147 -12.00 13.01 20.19
CA ASP A 147 -12.48 13.79 19.06
C ASP A 147 -13.20 15.05 19.57
N PRO A 148 -12.57 16.23 19.51
CA PRO A 148 -11.17 16.50 19.14
C PRO A 148 -10.16 16.12 20.25
N PRO A 149 -8.84 16.15 19.97
CA PRO A 149 -7.78 15.92 20.95
C PRO A 149 -7.88 16.88 22.15
N LYS A 150 -7.70 16.37 23.36
CA LYS A 150 -7.78 17.17 24.61
C LYS A 150 -6.41 17.52 25.17
N GLY A 151 -6.14 18.80 25.36
CA GLY A 151 -4.88 19.27 25.94
C GLY A 151 -3.70 19.28 24.95
N SER A 152 -3.93 18.98 23.68
CA SER A 152 -3.04 19.33 22.57
C SER A 152 -3.75 20.36 21.68
N ASP A 153 -3.03 20.95 20.73
CA ASP A 153 -3.67 21.71 19.66
C ASP A 153 -4.56 20.77 18.80
N PRO A 154 -5.59 21.29 18.11
CA PRO A 154 -6.37 20.51 17.15
C PRO A 154 -5.48 19.91 16.05
N LEU A 155 -5.97 18.87 15.38
CA LEU A 155 -5.28 18.35 14.19
C LEU A 155 -5.15 19.46 13.12
N PRO A 156 -3.94 19.72 12.58
CA PRO A 156 -3.75 20.74 11.56
C PRO A 156 -4.67 20.57 10.34
N GLU A 157 -5.37 21.63 9.96
CA GLU A 157 -6.19 21.64 8.75
C GLU A 157 -5.32 21.53 7.48
N GLY A 158 -5.86 20.89 6.43
CA GLY A 158 -5.19 20.77 5.13
C GLY A 158 -4.04 19.77 5.07
N VAL A 159 -3.69 19.10 6.18
CA VAL A 159 -2.72 17.98 6.17
C VAL A 159 -3.40 16.72 5.60
N PRO A 160 -2.92 16.18 4.45
CA PRO A 160 -3.58 15.05 3.78
C PRO A 160 -3.65 13.79 4.64
N ASP A 161 -2.67 13.56 5.51
CA ASP A 161 -2.56 12.37 6.35
C ASP A 161 -3.77 12.21 7.29
N PHE A 162 -4.43 13.31 7.68
CA PHE A 162 -5.63 13.27 8.52
C PHE A 162 -6.93 13.05 7.75
N ASN A 163 -6.92 13.19 6.41
CA ASN A 163 -8.08 13.01 5.55
C ASN A 163 -9.35 13.77 6.03
N GLY A 164 -9.15 14.98 6.56
CA GLY A 164 -10.23 15.81 7.11
C GLY A 164 -10.87 15.28 8.39
N HIS A 165 -10.25 14.32 9.07
CA HIS A 165 -10.69 13.81 10.37
C HIS A 165 -10.08 14.61 11.52
N THR A 166 -10.79 14.67 12.63
CA THR A 166 -10.43 15.44 13.82
C THR A 166 -10.08 14.55 15.02
N SER A 167 -10.28 13.24 14.93
CA SER A 167 -10.05 12.30 16.03
C SER A 167 -8.57 11.85 16.12
N CYS A 168 -8.15 11.45 17.32
CA CYS A 168 -6.87 10.79 17.57
C CYS A 168 -6.99 9.63 18.56
N PHE A 169 -6.00 8.74 18.55
CA PHE A 169 -5.74 7.82 19.65
C PHE A 169 -4.99 8.55 20.77
N VAL A 170 -5.17 8.14 22.01
CA VAL A 170 -4.39 8.61 23.16
C VAL A 170 -4.06 7.46 24.10
N THR A 171 -2.81 7.41 24.57
CA THR A 171 -2.34 6.42 25.53
C THR A 171 -2.52 6.88 26.98
N SER A 172 -2.39 5.94 27.91
CA SER A 172 -2.49 6.19 29.34
C SER A 172 -1.09 6.39 29.99
N TYR A 173 -0.99 6.18 31.29
CA TYR A 173 0.20 6.36 32.12
C TYR A 173 1.11 5.13 32.20
N TYR A 174 0.70 4.03 31.55
CA TYR A 174 1.54 2.87 31.29
C TYR A 174 1.48 2.52 29.81
N GLU A 175 2.40 1.67 29.40
CA GLU A 175 2.60 1.27 28.01
C GLU A 175 1.29 0.82 27.35
N CYS A 176 0.95 1.50 26.27
CA CYS A 176 -0.12 1.14 25.37
C CYS A 176 0.50 0.96 23.98
N ASN A 177 0.25 -0.19 23.34
CA ASN A 177 0.83 -0.57 22.07
C ASN A 177 -0.26 -1.18 21.16
N LYS A 178 -0.28 -0.79 19.89
CA LYS A 178 -1.14 -1.41 18.87
C LYS A 178 -0.45 -1.50 17.52
N ILE A 179 -0.87 -2.49 16.73
CA ILE A 179 -0.35 -2.76 15.40
C ILE A 179 -1.43 -2.77 14.33
N GLN A 180 -0.99 -2.57 13.09
CA GLN A 180 -1.74 -2.95 11.91
C GLN A 180 -0.84 -3.74 10.96
N GLU A 181 -1.34 -4.90 10.55
CA GLU A 181 -0.66 -5.80 9.63
C GLU A 181 -1.15 -5.59 8.21
N ILE A 182 -0.21 -5.37 7.29
CA ILE A 182 -0.48 -5.18 5.87
C ILE A 182 -0.06 -6.45 5.14
N GLN A 183 -1.05 -7.26 4.80
CA GLN A 183 -0.88 -8.52 4.09
C GLN A 183 -0.60 -8.28 2.60
N LEU A 184 0.55 -8.77 2.11
CA LEU A 184 0.99 -8.62 0.72
C LEU A 184 0.89 -9.91 -0.10
N GLU A 185 0.57 -11.06 0.52
CA GLU A 185 0.55 -12.38 -0.14
C GLU A 185 -0.22 -12.35 -1.47
N ASN A 186 -1.42 -11.78 -1.45
CA ASN A 186 -2.30 -11.69 -2.62
C ASN A 186 -1.96 -10.53 -3.57
N LYS A 187 -1.04 -9.63 -3.20
CA LYS A 187 -0.58 -8.51 -4.03
C LYS A 187 0.63 -8.93 -4.89
N ARG A 188 0.46 -9.95 -5.73
CA ARG A 188 1.56 -10.58 -6.49
C ARG A 188 2.36 -9.62 -7.36
N LEU A 189 1.70 -8.73 -8.10
CA LEU A 189 2.38 -7.74 -8.93
C LEU A 189 3.17 -6.72 -8.10
N LEU A 190 2.61 -6.26 -6.98
CA LEU A 190 3.33 -5.41 -6.03
C LEU A 190 4.56 -6.13 -5.49
N ARG A 191 4.44 -7.38 -5.06
CA ARG A 191 5.58 -8.17 -4.58
C ARG A 191 6.65 -8.40 -5.65
N TYR A 192 6.25 -8.55 -6.90
CA TYR A 192 7.19 -8.60 -8.02
C TYR A 192 7.97 -7.29 -8.15
N VAL A 193 7.27 -6.15 -8.13
CA VAL A 193 7.88 -4.81 -8.17
C VAL A 193 8.76 -4.57 -6.95
N MET A 194 8.35 -4.98 -5.75
CA MET A 194 9.16 -4.91 -4.52
C MET A 194 10.46 -5.70 -4.64
N ASN A 195 10.38 -6.97 -5.07
CA ASN A 195 11.55 -7.84 -5.20
C ASN A 195 12.53 -7.34 -6.26
N LYS A 196 12.03 -6.68 -7.31
CA LYS A 196 12.81 -6.23 -8.46
C LYS A 196 13.40 -4.84 -8.25
N TYR A 197 12.57 -3.87 -7.86
CA TYR A 197 12.93 -2.45 -7.83
C TYR A 197 13.13 -1.88 -6.44
N ARG A 198 12.71 -2.60 -5.39
CA ARG A 198 12.78 -2.16 -3.98
C ARG A 198 12.36 -0.68 -3.78
N PRO A 199 11.17 -0.26 -4.22
CA PRO A 199 10.68 1.09 -3.95
C PRO A 199 10.73 1.37 -2.45
N GLN A 200 11.20 2.55 -2.05
CA GLN A 200 11.23 3.00 -0.67
C GLN A 200 9.85 2.87 -0.04
N ILE A 201 9.81 2.44 1.23
CA ILE A 201 8.58 2.35 2.01
C ILE A 201 8.61 3.46 3.06
N ALA A 202 7.66 4.38 2.98
CA ALA A 202 7.48 5.42 3.99
C ALA A 202 6.43 4.96 5.00
N ALA A 203 6.79 4.99 6.28
CA ALA A 203 5.90 4.77 7.40
C ALA A 203 5.93 6.01 8.32
N SER A 204 4.78 6.61 8.62
CA SER A 204 4.74 7.83 9.42
C SER A 204 3.48 7.94 10.28
N GLU A 205 3.56 8.71 11.35
CA GLU A 205 2.46 9.05 12.25
C GLU A 205 2.64 10.48 12.74
N TRP A 206 1.55 11.21 12.94
CA TRP A 206 1.62 12.47 13.69
C TRP A 206 1.41 12.21 15.17
N VAL A 207 2.22 12.86 16.00
CA VAL A 207 2.25 12.65 17.44
C VAL A 207 2.19 13.99 18.16
N ALA A 208 1.48 14.03 19.28
CA ALA A 208 1.47 15.17 20.18
C ALA A 208 1.46 14.72 21.64
N ALA A 209 1.98 15.57 22.51
CA ALA A 209 1.80 15.48 23.95
C ALA A 209 0.66 16.42 24.42
N ARG A 210 0.36 16.37 25.71
CA ARG A 210 -0.46 17.40 26.35
C ARG A 210 0.38 18.57 26.82
N PHE A 211 -0.22 19.76 26.85
CA PHE A 211 0.42 20.99 27.35
C PHE A 211 0.91 20.90 28.80
N ASP A 212 0.39 19.97 29.61
CA ASP A 212 0.68 19.81 31.03
C ASP A 212 1.45 18.53 31.38
N CYS A 213 1.70 17.63 30.42
CA CYS A 213 2.33 16.34 30.68
C CYS A 213 3.25 15.91 29.53
N GLY A 214 4.46 15.48 29.89
CA GLY A 214 5.38 14.87 28.93
C GLY A 214 4.99 13.42 28.64
N CYS A 215 5.38 12.92 27.47
CA CYS A 215 5.08 11.55 27.05
C CYS A 215 6.23 10.96 26.23
N GLU A 216 6.26 9.63 26.13
CA GLU A 216 7.14 8.89 25.26
C GLU A 216 6.33 8.20 24.17
N TYR A 217 6.85 8.25 22.94
CA TYR A 217 6.28 7.61 21.78
C TYR A 217 7.36 6.85 21.03
N LYS A 218 7.01 5.66 20.51
CA LYS A 218 7.85 4.92 19.59
C LYS A 218 7.02 4.43 18.41
N LEU A 219 7.53 4.65 17.21
CA LEU A 219 7.07 4.03 15.97
C LEU A 219 8.05 2.93 15.58
N THR A 220 7.55 1.73 15.36
CA THR A 220 8.32 0.59 14.85
C THR A 220 7.67 0.07 13.56
N PHE A 221 8.48 -0.23 12.57
CA PHE A 221 8.02 -0.75 11.29
C PHE A 221 8.87 -1.95 10.88
N ARG A 222 8.21 -3.08 10.65
CA ARG A 222 8.86 -4.37 10.34
C ARG A 222 8.33 -4.96 9.05
N GLY A 223 9.17 -5.74 8.38
CA GLY A 223 8.77 -6.61 7.29
C GLY A 223 9.09 -8.06 7.60
N PHE A 224 8.15 -8.95 7.29
CA PHE A 224 8.29 -10.38 7.56
C PHE A 224 8.13 -11.23 6.30
N GLY A 225 8.73 -12.42 6.35
CA GLY A 225 8.61 -13.44 5.32
C GLY A 225 7.32 -14.26 5.41
N PRO A 226 7.26 -15.43 4.74
CA PRO A 226 6.06 -16.27 4.68
C PRO A 226 5.65 -16.93 6.01
N ASN A 227 6.56 -17.04 6.98
CA ASN A 227 6.31 -17.76 8.23
C ASN A 227 5.66 -16.88 9.30
N TYR A 228 5.43 -15.60 9.00
CA TYR A 228 4.77 -14.68 9.92
C TYR A 228 3.36 -15.16 10.27
N LEU A 229 3.08 -15.25 11.56
CA LEU A 229 1.74 -15.52 12.08
C LEU A 229 1.09 -14.20 12.51
N PRO A 230 -0.15 -13.92 12.05
CA PRO A 230 -0.91 -12.77 12.50
C PRO A 230 -1.07 -12.73 14.02
N LYS A 231 -0.98 -11.53 14.59
CA LYS A 231 -1.14 -11.30 16.02
C LYS A 231 -2.58 -11.20 16.45
N GLU A 232 -2.85 -11.76 17.61
CA GLU A 232 -4.13 -11.65 18.30
C GLU A 232 -4.09 -10.58 19.41
N PRO A 233 -5.24 -10.00 19.80
CA PRO A 233 -5.29 -8.99 20.85
C PRO A 233 -4.78 -9.50 22.20
N ASN A 234 -3.97 -8.68 22.88
CA ASN A 234 -3.29 -9.02 24.14
C ASN A 234 -2.41 -10.28 24.07
N GLU A 235 -2.02 -10.70 22.87
CA GLU A 235 -1.02 -11.75 22.71
C GLU A 235 0.31 -11.26 23.26
N TYR A 236 0.92 -12.07 24.13
CA TYR A 236 2.28 -11.83 24.58
C TYR A 236 3.20 -11.97 23.36
N VAL A 237 3.84 -10.88 22.95
CA VAL A 237 4.87 -10.94 21.91
C VAL A 237 6.12 -11.50 22.55
N ASP A 238 6.52 -12.69 22.13
CA ASP A 238 7.79 -13.26 22.56
C ASP A 238 8.93 -12.50 21.87
N GLU A 239 10.06 -12.30 22.56
CA GLU A 239 11.22 -11.58 21.98
C GLU A 239 11.76 -12.34 20.75
N GLU A 240 11.62 -13.67 20.70
CA GLU A 240 12.01 -14.51 19.57
C GLU A 240 11.23 -14.20 18.27
N GLU A 241 9.97 -13.77 18.34
CA GLU A 241 9.19 -13.40 17.13
C GLU A 241 9.64 -12.06 16.53
N ILE A 242 10.33 -11.23 17.31
CA ILE A 242 10.98 -10.00 16.83
C ILE A 242 12.24 -10.36 16.03
N GLU A 243 12.92 -11.46 16.35
CA GLU A 243 14.15 -11.89 15.65
C GLU A 243 13.90 -12.39 14.22
N ASP A 244 12.69 -12.85 13.90
CA ASP A 244 12.31 -13.34 12.56
C ASP A 244 11.97 -12.22 11.54
N ALA A 245 12.04 -10.95 11.95
CA ALA A 245 11.83 -9.83 11.06
C ALA A 245 12.92 -9.78 9.97
N LEU A 246 12.51 -9.75 8.70
CA LEU A 246 13.41 -9.57 7.58
C LEU A 246 14.06 -8.17 7.59
N PHE A 247 13.35 -7.18 8.12
CA PHE A 247 13.90 -5.87 8.45
C PHE A 247 13.10 -5.24 9.60
N GLU A 248 13.75 -4.35 10.33
CA GLU A 248 13.14 -3.47 11.33
C GLU A 248 13.70 -2.05 11.22
N LYS A 249 12.83 -1.05 11.36
CA LYS A 249 13.18 0.34 11.63
C LYS A 249 12.33 0.84 12.77
N HIS A 250 12.90 1.65 13.66
CA HIS A 250 12.14 2.33 14.71
C HIS A 250 12.63 3.75 14.93
N LYS A 251 11.75 4.59 15.47
CA LYS A 251 12.04 5.97 15.88
C LYS A 251 11.25 6.31 17.13
N SER A 252 11.96 6.76 18.15
CA SER A 252 11.36 7.22 19.40
C SER A 252 11.41 8.74 19.49
N VAL A 253 10.36 9.32 20.08
CA VAL A 253 10.27 10.74 20.40
C VAL A 253 9.80 10.88 21.84
N ARG A 254 10.40 11.82 22.56
CA ARG A 254 10.03 12.16 23.92
C ARG A 254 9.66 13.64 23.98
N PHE A 255 8.50 13.92 24.54
CA PHE A 255 8.04 15.27 24.81
C PHE A 255 8.22 15.57 26.28
N GLU A 256 8.89 16.68 26.59
CA GLU A 256 9.07 17.13 27.96
C GLU A 256 7.80 17.78 28.51
N GLN A 257 7.67 17.75 29.84
CA GLN A 257 6.55 18.38 30.53
C GLN A 257 6.50 19.89 30.23
N TRP A 258 5.29 20.42 30.02
CA TRP A 258 5.05 21.84 29.68
C TRP A 258 5.63 22.30 28.32
N ALA A 259 6.18 21.38 27.52
CA ALA A 259 6.83 21.70 26.25
C ALA A 259 5.99 21.38 25.02
N GLY A 260 5.08 20.40 25.11
CA GLY A 260 4.42 19.81 23.93
C GLY A 260 2.91 20.04 23.88
N LYS A 261 2.43 20.62 22.79
CA LYS A 261 0.99 20.62 22.42
C LYS A 261 0.75 20.57 20.91
N SER A 262 1.77 20.96 20.14
CA SER A 262 1.77 20.90 18.68
C SER A 262 1.97 19.47 18.19
N TRP A 263 1.43 19.18 17.00
CA TRP A 263 1.61 17.91 16.33
C TRP A 263 2.91 17.88 15.54
N GLU A 264 3.69 16.83 15.71
CA GLU A 264 4.94 16.59 15.00
C GLU A 264 4.86 15.27 14.24
N LYS A 265 5.42 15.26 13.02
CA LYS A 265 5.42 14.05 12.19
C LYS A 265 6.65 13.19 12.50
N VAL A 266 6.39 11.96 12.95
CA VAL A 266 7.41 10.92 13.10
C VAL A 266 7.39 10.06 11.84
N GLU A 267 8.51 10.02 11.12
CA GLU A 267 8.62 9.31 9.84
C GLU A 267 9.84 8.37 9.84
N LEU A 268 9.64 7.20 9.23
CA LEU A 268 10.60 6.18 8.92
C LEU A 268 10.62 5.96 7.41
N LEU A 269 11.83 5.85 6.85
CA LEU A 269 12.05 5.47 5.46
C LEU A 269 12.80 4.14 5.43
N VAL A 270 12.21 3.13 4.80
CA VAL A 270 12.86 1.84 4.57
C VAL A 270 13.37 1.80 3.14
N GLU A 271 14.66 1.54 3.02
CA GLU A 271 15.39 1.38 1.77
C GLU A 271 16.04 -0.01 1.79
N ASP A 272 16.36 -0.55 0.61
CA ASP A 272 17.15 -1.77 0.46
C ASP A 272 16.68 -2.99 1.27
N TYR A 273 15.37 -3.11 1.49
CA TYR A 273 14.80 -4.27 2.19
C TYR A 273 15.01 -5.57 1.39
N PRO A 274 15.15 -6.71 2.08
CA PRO A 274 15.34 -8.00 1.43
C PRO A 274 14.14 -8.40 0.57
N LYS A 275 14.38 -9.34 -0.35
CA LYS A 275 13.32 -9.95 -1.14
C LYS A 275 12.41 -10.80 -0.25
N ASN A 276 11.24 -11.16 -0.77
CA ASN A 276 10.28 -12.09 -0.15
C ASN A 276 9.53 -11.57 1.07
N VAL A 277 9.53 -10.25 1.30
CA VAL A 277 8.60 -9.63 2.24
C VAL A 277 7.15 -9.95 1.82
N LYS A 278 6.37 -10.44 2.77
CA LYS A 278 4.98 -10.87 2.60
C LYS A 278 4.01 -10.15 3.53
N THR A 279 4.50 -9.67 4.66
CA THR A 279 3.72 -8.89 5.62
C THR A 279 4.53 -7.68 6.06
N LEU A 280 3.88 -6.53 6.14
CA LEU A 280 4.43 -5.34 6.80
C LEU A 280 3.67 -5.11 8.09
N VAL A 281 4.37 -4.79 9.18
CA VAL A 281 3.76 -4.51 10.48
C VAL A 281 4.11 -3.09 10.86
N PHE A 282 3.07 -2.27 11.01
CA PHE A 282 3.15 -0.93 11.57
C PHE A 282 2.75 -1.00 13.03
N GLU A 283 3.68 -0.68 13.92
CA GLU A 283 3.49 -0.73 15.36
C GLU A 283 3.77 0.66 15.94
N HIS A 284 2.89 1.11 16.82
CA HIS A 284 3.21 2.27 17.62
C HIS A 284 2.81 2.09 19.08
N GLU A 285 3.54 2.78 19.94
CA GLU A 285 3.37 2.69 21.38
C GLU A 285 3.67 4.00 22.07
N GLY A 286 3.16 4.13 23.29
CA GLY A 286 3.52 5.23 24.14
C GLY A 286 2.86 5.19 25.51
N ASN A 287 3.28 6.12 26.35
CA ASN A 287 2.84 6.31 27.73
C ASN A 287 3.18 7.74 28.17
N ASP A 288 2.60 8.17 29.28
CA ASP A 288 3.02 9.40 29.94
C ASP A 288 4.38 9.23 30.66
N THR A 289 4.94 10.34 31.12
CA THR A 289 6.19 10.37 31.91
C THR A 289 5.97 10.69 33.40
N GLN A 290 4.73 10.97 33.80
CA GLN A 290 4.39 11.49 35.13
C GLN A 290 3.59 10.50 35.98
N PHE A 291 3.20 9.37 35.40
CA PHE A 291 2.34 8.35 35.98
C PHE A 291 0.99 8.92 36.45
N TRP A 292 0.41 9.85 35.69
CA TRP A 292 -0.83 10.53 36.04
C TRP A 292 -2.03 9.75 35.53
N LYS A 293 -2.90 9.36 36.47
CA LYS A 293 -4.12 8.63 36.15
C LYS A 293 -4.93 9.38 35.08
N GLY A 294 -5.34 8.67 34.04
CA GLY A 294 -6.04 9.21 32.89
C GLY A 294 -5.28 9.01 31.57
N HIS A 295 -5.49 9.93 30.64
CA HIS A 295 -4.99 9.85 29.26
C HIS A 295 -4.01 11.00 29.02
N TYR A 296 -2.90 10.94 29.75
CA TYR A 296 -1.84 11.94 29.72
C TYR A 296 -0.66 11.53 28.84
N GLY A 297 -0.71 10.34 28.25
CA GLY A 297 0.33 9.83 27.37
C GLY A 297 0.28 10.44 25.97
N SER A 298 1.02 9.79 25.08
CA SER A 298 1.15 10.17 23.69
C SER A 298 -0.19 10.13 22.96
N LYS A 299 -0.43 11.14 22.11
CA LYS A 299 -1.54 11.19 21.17
C LYS A 299 -1.02 10.91 19.78
N MET A 300 -1.77 10.15 18.98
CA MET A 300 -1.37 9.81 17.62
C MET A 300 -2.54 9.79 16.64
N ALA A 301 -2.29 10.29 15.43
CA ALA A 301 -3.26 10.39 14.35
C ALA A 301 -2.59 10.51 12.99
N GLY A 302 -3.31 10.12 11.93
CA GLY A 302 -2.84 10.27 10.57
C GLY A 302 -1.74 9.29 10.19
N GLY A 303 -1.77 8.08 10.73
CA GLY A 303 -0.86 7.00 10.36
C GLY A 303 -0.88 6.72 8.85
N VAL A 304 0.30 6.67 8.25
CA VAL A 304 0.52 6.36 6.83
C VAL A 304 1.56 5.27 6.66
N VAL A 305 1.27 4.28 5.80
CA VAL A 305 2.28 3.41 5.18
C VAL A 305 2.06 3.45 3.68
N LYS A 306 3.08 3.77 2.89
CA LYS A 306 2.98 3.77 1.42
C LYS A 306 4.31 3.45 0.76
N PHE A 307 4.24 2.84 -0.43
CA PHE A 307 5.39 2.74 -1.32
C PHE A 307 5.57 4.04 -2.09
N LEU A 308 6.80 4.51 -2.23
CA LEU A 308 7.11 5.71 -2.99
C LEU A 308 7.37 5.36 -4.46
N PHE A 309 6.47 5.77 -5.34
CA PHE A 309 6.62 5.53 -6.79
C PHE A 309 7.89 6.18 -7.35
N GLU A 310 8.18 7.41 -6.90
CA GLU A 310 9.33 8.19 -7.36
C GLU A 310 10.69 7.64 -6.92
N SER A 311 10.74 6.60 -6.09
CA SER A 311 12.00 5.94 -5.77
C SER A 311 12.34 4.79 -6.73
N ILE A 312 11.47 4.46 -7.69
CA ILE A 312 11.72 3.38 -8.65
C ILE A 312 12.66 3.89 -9.74
N GLU A 313 13.77 3.19 -9.94
CA GLU A 313 14.72 3.40 -11.04
C GLU A 313 14.52 2.36 -12.15
N SER A 314 14.81 2.72 -13.40
CA SER A 314 14.88 1.72 -14.47
C SER A 314 16.13 0.88 -14.27
N GLU A 315 16.04 -0.41 -14.55
CA GLU A 315 17.25 -1.18 -14.83
C GLU A 315 17.88 -0.52 -16.08
N ARG A 316 19.13 -0.07 -15.96
CA ARG A 316 19.95 0.19 -17.15
C ARG A 316 20.48 -1.18 -17.53
N ASP A 317 20.00 -1.71 -18.65
CA ASP A 317 20.57 -2.92 -19.25
C ASP A 317 22.04 -2.73 -19.64
#